data_AF-A0A348N4A3-F1
#
_entry.id   AF-A0A348N4A3-F1
#
_cell.length_a   1.000
_cell.length_b   1.000
_cell.length_c   1.000
_cell.angle_alpha   90.00
_cell.angle_beta   90.00
_cell.angle_gamma   90.00
#
_symmetry.space_group_name_H-M   'P 1'
#
loop_
_entity.id
_entity.type
_entity.pdbx_description
1 polymer ?
#
loop_
_entity_poly.entity_id
_entity_poly.type
_entity_poly.pdbx_seq_one_letter_code
_entity_poly.pdbx_strand_id
1 'polypeptide(L)' 'VMDLFHKLNEEQGKTIVLITHSEELANETDRILSLKDGDIVNEEIRRVRE' A
#
# COMPACT_ATOMS: atom_id res chain seq x y z
N VAL A 1 -0.54 -4.93 -12.84
CA VAL A 1 0.66 -4.25 -12.29
C VAL A 1 0.82 -4.60 -10.82
N MET A 2 -0.24 -4.53 -10.02
CA MET A 2 -0.21 -4.97 -8.61
C MET A 2 0.30 -6.40 -8.43
N ASP A 3 -0.06 -7.33 -9.31
CA ASP A 3 0.48 -8.72 -9.28
C ASP A 3 2.01 -8.78 -9.24
N LEU A 4 2.71 -7.85 -9.91
CA LEU A 4 4.18 -7.79 -9.87
C LEU A 4 4.66 -7.29 -8.51
N PHE A 5 4.01 -6.27 -7.96
CA PHE A 5 4.37 -5.72 -6.66
C PHE A 5 4.11 -6.73 -5.53
N HIS A 6 2.99 -7.46 -5.59
CA HIS A 6 2.68 -8.55 -4.67
C HIS A 6 3.76 -9.63 -4.72
N LYS A 7 4.15 -10.10 -5.91
CA LYS A 7 5.26 -11.07 -6.06
C LYS A 7 6.58 -10.56 -5.49
N LEU A 8 6.94 -9.30 -5.77
CA LEU A 8 8.18 -8.72 -5.25
C LEU A 8 8.14 -8.59 -3.72
N ASN A 9 7.00 -8.23 -3.14
CA ASN A 9 6.84 -8.10 -1.70
C ASN A 9 6.83 -9.46 -1.00
N GLU A 10 5.99 -10.38 -1.45
CA GLU A 10 5.73 -11.67 -0.80
C GLU A 10 6.81 -12.72 -1.10
N GLU A 11 7.19 -12.89 -2.37
CA GLU A 11 8.14 -13.93 -2.77
C GLU A 11 9.59 -13.49 -2.55
N GLN A 12 9.89 -12.19 -2.68
CA GLN A 12 11.26 -11.67 -2.60
C GLN A 12 11.52 -10.78 -1.38
N GLY A 13 10.52 -10.57 -0.51
CA GLY A 13 10.66 -9.81 0.72
C GLY A 13 10.97 -8.32 0.50
N LYS A 14 10.59 -7.73 -0.65
CA LYS A 14 10.87 -6.32 -0.95
C LYS A 14 9.85 -5.41 -0.28
N THR A 15 10.31 -4.40 0.45
CA THR A 15 9.42 -3.31 0.91
C THR A 15 9.12 -2.37 -0.25
N ILE A 16 7.83 -2.10 -0.47
CA ILE A 16 7.34 -1.25 -1.55
C ILE A 16 6.58 -0.07 -0.94
N VAL A 17 6.90 1.14 -1.40
CA VAL A 17 6.12 2.35 -1.07
C VAL A 17 5.43 2.80 -2.34
N LEU A 18 4.10 2.70 -2.36
CA LEU A 18 3.27 3.07 -3.51
C LEU A 18 2.56 4.39 -3.22
N ILE A 19 2.74 5.39 -4.09
CA ILE A 19 2.04 6.68 -4.03
C ILE A 19 1.00 6.67 -5.15
N THR A 20 -0.27 6.88 -4.79
CA THR A 20 -1.39 6.84 -5.75
C THR A 20 -2.53 7.74 -5.29
N HIS A 21 -3.32 8.21 -6.25
CA HIS A 21 -4.64 8.82 -6.01
C HIS A 21 -5.79 7.82 -6.20
N SER A 22 -5.51 6.59 -6.63
CA SER A 22 -6.51 5.53 -6.76
C SER A 22 -6.68 4.81 -5.43
N GLU A 23 -7.88 4.92 -4.84
CA GLU A 23 -8.24 4.19 -3.63
C GLU A 23 -8.22 2.67 -3.86
N GLU A 24 -8.63 2.20 -5.05
CA GLU A 24 -8.62 0.78 -5.41
C GLU A 24 -7.21 0.17 -5.26
N LEU A 25 -6.18 0.83 -5.80
CA LEU A 25 -4.81 0.35 -5.70
C LEU A 25 -4.26 0.45 -4.27
N ALA A 26 -4.60 1.51 -3.55
CA ALA A 26 -4.19 1.66 -2.15
C ALA A 26 -4.80 0.55 -1.29
N ASN A 27 -6.04 0.17 -1.57
CA ASN A 27 -6.79 -0.86 -0.86
C ASN A 27 -6.17 -2.27 -0.96
N GLU A 28 -5.33 -2.51 -1.97
CA GLU A 28 -4.56 -3.75 -2.13
C GLU A 28 -3.27 -3.80 -1.29
N THR A 29 -2.95 -2.76 -0.51
CA THR A 29 -1.73 -2.72 0.31
C THR A 29 -1.98 -3.03 1.78
N ASP A 30 -0.93 -3.47 2.50
CA ASP A 30 -1.00 -3.76 3.94
C ASP A 30 -1.20 -2.52 4.82
N ARG A 31 -0.81 -1.33 4.32
CA ARG A 31 -0.91 -0.09 5.09
C ARG A 31 -1.10 1.10 4.17
N ILE A 32 -2.07 1.93 4.50
CA ILE A 32 -2.38 3.16 3.77
C ILE A 32 -2.14 4.35 4.69
N LEU A 33 -1.35 5.32 4.21
CA LEU A 33 -1.16 6.61 4.87
C LEU A 33 -1.73 7.70 3.96
N SER A 34 -2.70 8.46 4.46
CA SER A 34 -3.23 9.62 3.75
C SER A 34 -2.50 10.88 4.18
N LEU A 35 -1.93 11.58 3.21
CA LEU A 35 -1.22 12.84 3.42
C LEU A 35 -2.09 14.02 3.00
N LYS A 36 -2.09 15.08 3.81
CA LYS A 36 -2.69 16.36 3.45
C LYS A 36 -1.83 17.49 4.01
N ASP A 37 -1.48 18.44 3.16
CA ASP A 37 -0.69 19.63 3.54
C ASP A 37 0.64 19.31 4.25
N GLY A 38 1.24 18.15 3.96
CA GLY A 38 2.50 17.69 4.56
C GLY A 38 2.35 16.82 5.81
N ASP A 39 1.13 16.70 6.35
CA ASP A 39 0.83 15.91 7.53
C ASP A 39 0.14 14.60 7.19
N ILE A 40 0.38 13.56 8.00
CA ILE A 40 -0.40 12.31 7.94
C ILE A 40 -1.72 12.57 8.66
N VAL A 41 -2.81 12.53 7.90
CA VAL A 41 -4.16 12.79 8.41
C VAL A 41 -4.98 11.52 8.63
N ASN A 42 -4.54 10.40 8.04
CA ASN A 42 -5.16 9.10 8.28
C ASN A 42 -4.12 7.98 8.15
N GLU A 43 -4.32 6.93 8.94
CA GLU A 43 -3.55 5.70 8.88
C GLU A 43 -4.49 4.50 8.97
N GLU A 44 -4.39 3.61 8.00
CA GLU A 44 -5.12 2.34 7.99
C GLU A 44 -4.13 1.19 7.89
N ILE A 45 -4.17 0.29 8.87
CA ILE A 45 -3.42 -0.97 8.83
C ILE A 45 -4.38 -2.06 8.41
N ARG A 46 -4.08 -2.69 7.28
CA ARG A 46 -4.81 -3.81 6.74
C ARG A 46 -3.99 -5.06 6.92
N ARG A 47 -4.63 -6.13 7.39
CA ARG A 47 -4.12 -7.46 7.15
C ARG A 47 -4.84 -7.96 5.92
N VAL A 48 -4.31 -7.63 4.75
CA VAL A 48 -4.73 -8.33 3.53
C VAL A 48 -4.15 -9.74 3.70
N ARG A 49 -4.97 -10.65 4.22
CA ARG A 49 -4.60 -12.04 4.41
C ARG A 49 -5.67 -12.89 3.75
N GLU A 50 -5.33 -13.41 2.58
CA GLU A 50 -5.83 -14.68 2.05
C GLU A 50 -4.72 -15.72 2.14
#